data_AF-A0A1Y2HSZ2-F1
#
_entry.id   AF-A0A1Y2HSZ2-F1
#
_cell.length_a   1.000
_cell.length_b   1.000
_cell.length_c   1.000
_cell.angle_alpha   90.00
_cell.angle_beta   90.00
_cell.angle_gamma   90.00
#
_symmetry.space_group_name_H-M   'P 1'
#
loop_
_entity.id
_entity.type
_entity.pdbx_description
1 polymer ?
#
loop_
_entity_poly.entity_id
_entity_poly.type
_entity_poly.pdbx_seq_one_letter_code
_entity_poly.pdbx_strand_id
1 'polypeptide(L)'
;MYASLVLIALLVAILPATAAPSSSGSTLHRRLAFPSCFPSVQGVDLPYAFDAGKTPARDYRECASRMREAGKMGAVWRQDLRMCYFKAFPQNGAKTYHRQDYLPLGAYDIPGYDERSFKTRAEAFRAGCTVYIENAGRVWCKKFPRDDQCRLILRRPDEQGCDYGRFDP
;
A
#
# COMPACT_ATOMS: atom_id res chain seq x y z
N MET A 1 60.74 22.35 52.02
CA MET A 1 60.92 21.45 53.19
C MET A 1 59.55 21.05 53.68
N TYR A 2 59.29 19.73 53.69
CA TYR A 2 58.29 18.97 54.45
C TYR A 2 56.83 19.49 54.45
N ALA A 3 55.87 18.77 53.85
CA ALA A 3 55.27 17.50 54.31
C ALA A 3 53.81 17.83 54.65
N SER A 4 52.85 17.29 53.91
CA SER A 4 52.13 16.06 54.27
C SER A 4 50.73 16.40 54.73
N LEU A 5 49.75 15.69 54.14
CA LEU A 5 48.56 15.14 54.80
C LEU A 5 47.73 16.16 55.60
N VAL A 6 46.50 16.50 55.22
CA VAL A 6 45.32 15.68 55.46
C VAL A 6 44.16 16.51 54.91
N LEU A 7 43.40 16.01 53.94
CA LEU A 7 41.93 16.16 53.91
C LEU A 7 41.36 15.26 52.81
N ILE A 8 41.48 13.95 53.04
CA ILE A 8 40.55 12.98 52.46
C ILE A 8 39.29 13.09 53.32
N ALA A 9 38.36 13.97 52.94
CA ALA A 9 37.02 13.97 53.52
C ALA A 9 36.05 14.70 52.60
N LEU A 10 34.96 13.99 52.27
CA LEU A 10 33.69 14.56 51.84
C LEU A 10 33.64 15.21 50.45
N LEU A 11 33.69 14.37 49.42
CA LEU A 11 32.99 14.64 48.15
C LEU A 11 32.60 13.32 47.47
N VAL A 12 31.99 12.41 48.23
CA VAL A 12 31.12 11.37 47.66
C VAL A 12 29.78 12.04 47.42
N ALA A 13 29.71 12.77 46.31
CA ALA A 13 28.47 13.26 45.77
C ALA A 13 27.57 12.05 45.50
N ILE A 14 26.45 12.05 46.21
CA ILE A 14 25.34 11.12 46.11
C ILE A 14 24.88 11.11 44.66
N LEU A 15 25.34 10.12 43.88
CA LEU A 15 24.78 9.79 42.58
C LEU A 15 23.60 8.85 42.84
N PRO A 16 22.34 9.27 42.63
CA PRO A 16 21.25 8.32 42.54
C PRO A 16 21.51 7.47 41.30
N ALA A 17 21.88 6.21 41.52
CA ALA A 17 21.86 5.18 40.50
C ALA A 17 20.40 4.99 40.07
N THR A 18 19.98 5.78 39.09
CA THR A 18 18.79 5.51 38.31
C THR A 18 19.11 4.30 37.44
N ALA A 19 18.85 3.11 37.99
CA ALA A 19 18.75 1.90 37.20
C ALA A 19 17.58 2.11 36.23
N ALA A 20 17.89 2.62 35.04
CA ALA A 20 16.96 2.60 33.93
C ALA A 20 16.53 1.15 33.73
N PRO A 21 15.22 0.84 33.68
CA PRO A 21 14.80 -0.48 33.28
C PRO A 21 15.38 -0.72 31.89
N SER A 22 16.23 -1.72 31.79
CA SER A 22 16.64 -2.30 30.53
C SER A 22 15.38 -2.93 29.94
N SER A 23 14.55 -2.10 29.31
CA SER A 23 13.57 -2.58 28.36
C SER A 23 14.39 -3.31 27.33
N SER A 24 14.36 -4.64 27.43
CA SER A 24 14.69 -5.52 26.33
C SER A 24 13.73 -5.09 25.23
N GLY A 25 14.17 -4.11 24.44
CA GLY A 25 13.50 -3.63 23.27
C GLY A 25 13.39 -4.84 22.40
N SER A 26 12.23 -5.48 22.44
CA SER A 26 11.82 -6.40 21.42
C SER A 26 12.07 -5.63 20.13
N THR A 27 13.12 -6.04 19.41
CA THR A 27 13.28 -5.75 18.00
C THR A 27 12.16 -6.53 17.33
N LEU A 28 10.94 -6.07 17.57
CA LEU A 28 9.77 -6.40 16.81
C LEU A 28 10.10 -5.75 15.48
N HIS A 29 10.77 -6.51 14.62
CA HIS A 29 10.84 -6.25 13.21
C HIS A 29 9.40 -5.99 12.80
N ARG A 30 9.04 -4.70 12.72
CA ARG A 30 7.76 -4.23 12.21
C ARG A 30 7.78 -4.68 10.77
N ARG A 31 7.30 -5.90 10.53
CA ARG A 31 7.12 -6.46 9.21
C ARG A 31 6.28 -5.42 8.50
N LEU A 32 6.89 -4.71 7.55
CA LEU A 32 6.24 -3.80 6.63
C LEU A 32 5.17 -4.61 5.90
N ALA A 33 4.00 -4.74 6.52
CA ALA A 33 2.85 -5.49 6.04
C ALA A 33 2.12 -4.65 4.99
N PHE A 34 2.89 -4.18 4.00
CA PHE A 34 2.45 -3.35 2.90
C PHE A 34 1.70 -4.07 1.74
N PRO A 35 1.47 -5.41 1.70
CA PRO A 35 0.61 -5.98 0.66
C PRO A 35 -0.90 -5.98 0.97
N SER A 36 -1.34 -5.71 2.20
CA SER A 36 -2.77 -5.91 2.56
C SER A 36 -3.69 -4.74 2.23
N CYS A 37 -3.14 -3.53 2.13
CA CYS A 37 -3.89 -2.27 1.98
C CYS A 37 -3.89 -1.70 0.57
N PHE A 38 -2.93 -2.16 -0.23
CA PHE A 38 -2.72 -1.75 -1.61
C PHE A 38 -2.66 -2.99 -2.50
N PRO A 39 -3.79 -3.71 -2.65
CA PRO A 39 -3.90 -4.78 -3.62
C PRO A 39 -3.44 -4.29 -4.99
N SER A 40 -2.82 -5.18 -5.75
CA SER A 40 -2.28 -4.85 -7.05
C SER A 40 -2.52 -5.93 -8.08
N VAL A 41 -2.59 -5.50 -9.33
CA VAL A 41 -2.74 -6.34 -10.51
C VAL A 41 -1.53 -6.10 -11.40
N GLN A 42 -0.71 -7.13 -11.56
CA GLN A 42 0.46 -7.09 -12.43
C GLN A 42 0.05 -7.21 -13.90
N GLY A 43 0.84 -6.63 -14.80
CA GLY A 43 0.61 -6.74 -16.23
C GLY A 43 -0.48 -5.80 -16.74
N VAL A 44 -0.84 -4.77 -15.96
CA VAL A 44 -1.97 -3.87 -16.25
C VAL A 44 -1.49 -2.43 -16.29
N ASP A 45 -1.76 -1.78 -17.41
CA ASP A 45 -1.62 -0.34 -17.60
C ASP A 45 -2.99 0.30 -17.90
N LEU A 46 -3.09 1.60 -17.63
CA LEU A 46 -4.21 2.46 -17.94
C LEU A 46 -3.67 3.73 -18.58
N PRO A 47 -3.08 3.67 -19.79
CA PRO A 47 -2.36 4.81 -20.37
C PRO A 47 -3.34 5.97 -20.59
N TYR A 48 -2.98 7.15 -20.08
CA TYR A 48 -3.73 8.42 -20.18
C TYR A 48 -5.13 8.44 -19.52
N ALA A 49 -5.63 7.28 -19.07
CA ALA A 49 -6.93 7.18 -18.43
C ALA A 49 -6.85 7.63 -16.97
N PHE A 50 -7.75 8.53 -16.58
CA PHE A 50 -7.90 9.03 -15.20
C PHE A 50 -6.61 9.65 -14.61
N ASP A 51 -5.70 10.15 -15.45
CA ASP A 51 -4.43 10.70 -15.00
C ASP A 51 -4.64 11.87 -14.03
N ALA A 52 -4.01 11.78 -12.87
CA ALA A 52 -4.18 12.72 -11.76
C ALA A 52 -2.85 13.20 -11.18
N GLY A 53 -1.80 13.20 -12.02
CA GLY A 53 -0.43 13.51 -11.66
C GLY A 53 0.49 12.30 -11.72
N LYS A 54 1.78 12.53 -11.52
CA LYS A 54 2.81 11.50 -11.51
C LYS A 54 3.98 11.89 -10.62
N THR A 55 4.74 10.91 -10.18
CA THR A 55 5.93 11.11 -9.35
C THR A 55 6.91 9.96 -9.58
N PRO A 56 8.23 10.16 -9.44
CA PRO A 56 9.17 9.05 -9.39
C PRO A 56 8.82 8.08 -8.27
N ALA A 57 9.17 6.80 -8.39
CA ALA A 57 9.22 5.87 -7.26
C ALA A 57 10.31 4.84 -7.54
N ARG A 58 10.78 4.06 -6.56
CA ARG A 58 11.74 2.97 -6.81
C ARG A 58 11.06 1.67 -7.17
N ASP A 59 9.90 1.42 -6.58
CA ASP A 59 9.10 0.23 -6.76
C ASP A 59 7.61 0.51 -6.57
N TYR A 60 6.80 -0.54 -6.75
CA TYR A 60 5.35 -0.44 -6.60
C TYR A 60 4.89 -0.13 -5.16
N ARG A 61 5.70 -0.44 -4.14
CA ARG A 61 5.36 -0.19 -2.73
C ARG A 61 5.51 1.29 -2.42
N GLU A 62 6.61 1.89 -2.90
CA GLU A 62 6.81 3.32 -2.81
C GLU A 62 5.75 4.08 -3.62
N CYS A 63 5.40 3.60 -4.82
CA CYS A 63 4.29 4.16 -5.59
C CYS A 63 2.97 4.12 -4.81
N ALA A 64 2.68 3.03 -4.10
CA ALA A 64 1.48 2.93 -3.25
C ALA A 64 1.49 3.95 -2.10
N SER A 65 2.64 4.19 -1.45
CA SER A 65 2.76 5.23 -0.42
C SER A 65 2.50 6.62 -0.99
N ARG A 66 3.16 6.96 -2.10
CA ARG A 66 3.02 8.27 -2.75
C ARG A 66 1.60 8.50 -3.26
N MET A 67 0.94 7.46 -3.79
CA MET A 67 -0.46 7.49 -4.19
C MET A 67 -1.38 7.82 -3.01
N ARG A 68 -1.16 7.18 -1.85
CA ARG A 68 -1.90 7.46 -0.61
C ARG A 68 -1.68 8.89 -0.15
N GLU A 69 -0.43 9.35 -0.09
CA GLU A 69 -0.07 10.72 0.30
C GLU A 69 -0.72 11.77 -0.62
N ALA A 70 -0.83 11.47 -1.91
CA ALA A 70 -1.54 12.30 -2.88
C ALA A 70 -3.08 12.21 -2.80
N GLY A 71 -3.63 11.39 -1.89
CA GLY A 71 -5.07 11.20 -1.70
C GLY A 71 -5.76 10.51 -2.87
N LYS A 72 -5.06 9.63 -3.59
CA LYS A 72 -5.55 8.99 -4.82
C LYS A 72 -6.03 7.55 -4.54
N MET A 73 -7.03 7.10 -5.29
CA MET A 73 -7.64 5.78 -5.12
C MET A 73 -6.90 4.67 -5.89
N GLY A 74 -6.13 5.05 -6.91
CA GLY A 74 -5.29 4.12 -7.63
C GLY A 74 -4.05 4.78 -8.23
N ALA A 75 -3.13 3.94 -8.66
CA ALA A 75 -1.95 4.33 -9.39
C ALA A 75 -1.50 3.20 -10.33
N VAL A 76 -0.76 3.54 -11.38
CA VAL A 76 0.01 2.58 -12.15
C VAL A 76 1.49 2.81 -11.88
N TRP A 77 2.17 1.78 -11.42
CA TRP A 77 3.63 1.76 -11.33
C TRP A 77 4.22 1.23 -12.63
N ARG A 78 5.08 2.03 -13.28
CA ARG A 78 5.84 1.68 -14.48
C ARG A 78 7.28 1.37 -14.12
N GLN A 79 7.65 0.09 -14.19
CA GLN A 79 8.98 -0.40 -13.83
C GLN A 79 10.07 0.13 -14.77
N ASP A 80 9.76 0.20 -16.07
CA ASP A 80 10.66 0.66 -17.13
C ASP A 80 11.03 2.15 -16.98
N LEU A 81 10.07 2.98 -16.61
CA LEU A 81 10.26 4.43 -16.45
C LEU A 81 10.64 4.85 -15.04
N ARG A 82 10.55 3.92 -14.09
CA ARG A 82 10.57 4.20 -12.65
C ARG A 82 9.61 5.32 -12.21
N MET A 83 8.40 5.30 -12.76
CA MET A 83 7.39 6.34 -12.54
C MET A 83 6.08 5.77 -12.00
N CYS A 84 5.51 6.47 -11.02
CA CYS A 84 4.20 6.23 -10.45
C CYS A 84 3.20 7.23 -11.05
N TYR A 85 2.17 6.73 -11.73
CA TYR A 85 1.12 7.54 -12.37
C TYR A 85 -0.15 7.45 -11.55
N PHE A 86 -0.57 8.56 -10.96
CA PHE A 86 -1.74 8.60 -10.10
C PHE A 86 -3.03 8.58 -10.90
N LYS A 87 -4.05 7.91 -10.36
CA LYS A 87 -5.35 7.72 -10.98
C LYS A 87 -6.48 8.29 -10.12
N ALA A 88 -7.31 9.13 -10.72
CA ALA A 88 -8.54 9.65 -10.13
C ALA A 88 -9.75 8.89 -10.68
N PHE A 89 -9.95 7.67 -10.18
CA PHE A 89 -11.15 6.89 -10.53
C PHE A 89 -12.39 7.58 -9.98
N PRO A 90 -13.50 7.61 -10.75
CA PRO A 90 -14.76 8.12 -10.24
C PRO A 90 -15.20 7.30 -9.02
N GLN A 91 -15.62 7.99 -7.96
CA GLN A 91 -16.31 7.34 -6.84
C GLN A 91 -17.76 7.12 -7.25
N ASN A 92 -17.98 6.07 -8.02
CA ASN A 92 -19.30 5.54 -8.32
C ASN A 92 -19.56 4.38 -7.33
N GLY A 93 -20.79 4.27 -6.83
CA GLY A 93 -21.21 3.32 -5.78
C GLY A 93 -21.14 1.83 -6.13
N ALA A 94 -20.22 1.44 -7.03
CA ALA A 94 -19.85 0.08 -7.33
C ALA A 94 -19.22 -0.60 -6.12
N LYS A 95 -19.70 -1.82 -5.82
CA LYS A 95 -19.66 -2.32 -4.45
C LYS A 95 -18.38 -3.06 -4.08
N THR A 96 -17.71 -3.79 -4.98
CA THR A 96 -16.37 -4.36 -4.72
C THR A 96 -15.66 -4.79 -6.02
N TYR A 97 -14.40 -4.39 -6.22
CA TYR A 97 -13.46 -4.97 -7.20
C TYR A 97 -12.93 -6.28 -6.66
N HIS A 98 -12.82 -7.29 -7.51
CA HIS A 98 -12.20 -8.55 -7.12
C HIS A 98 -11.15 -8.98 -8.13
N ARG A 99 -10.10 -9.62 -7.61
CA ARG A 99 -9.21 -10.44 -8.43
C ARG A 99 -9.84 -11.81 -8.66
N GLN A 100 -9.33 -12.52 -9.67
CA GLN A 100 -9.74 -13.87 -10.04
C GLN A 100 -9.90 -14.84 -8.85
N ASP A 101 -9.10 -14.69 -7.80
CA ASP A 101 -9.13 -15.50 -6.57
C ASP A 101 -10.13 -14.99 -5.52
N TYR A 102 -11.14 -14.22 -5.93
CA TYR A 102 -12.18 -13.64 -5.09
C TYR A 102 -11.71 -12.57 -4.09
N LEU A 103 -10.42 -12.20 -4.11
CA LEU A 103 -9.89 -11.21 -3.19
C LEU A 103 -10.38 -9.80 -3.56
N PRO A 104 -10.98 -9.06 -2.61
CA PRO A 104 -11.41 -7.70 -2.84
C PRO A 104 -10.20 -6.77 -3.05
N LEU A 105 -10.27 -5.92 -4.06
CA LEU A 105 -9.22 -4.94 -4.41
C LEU A 105 -9.62 -3.49 -4.10
N GLY A 106 -10.91 -3.18 -4.09
CA GLY A 106 -11.41 -1.80 -4.05
C GLY A 106 -12.93 -1.74 -3.95
N ALA A 107 -13.51 -0.58 -3.64
CA ALA A 107 -14.95 -0.32 -3.78
C ALA A 107 -15.17 0.97 -4.60
N TYR A 108 -14.83 0.89 -5.87
CA TYR A 108 -15.00 1.93 -6.89
C TYR A 108 -15.11 1.23 -8.22
N ASP A 109 -15.53 1.91 -9.28
CA ASP A 109 -15.47 1.38 -10.64
C ASP A 109 -14.50 2.15 -11.53
N ILE A 110 -13.73 1.40 -12.32
CA ILE A 110 -12.95 1.87 -13.45
C ILE A 110 -13.83 1.66 -14.71
N PRO A 111 -14.58 2.69 -15.13
CA PRO A 111 -15.48 2.58 -16.27
C PRO A 111 -14.70 2.46 -17.58
N GLY A 112 -15.36 1.93 -18.61
CA GLY A 112 -14.82 1.85 -19.97
C GLY A 112 -14.01 0.58 -20.29
N TYR A 113 -13.88 -0.34 -19.34
CA TYR A 113 -13.13 -1.60 -19.51
C TYR A 113 -13.98 -2.86 -19.34
N ASP A 114 -15.31 -2.74 -19.32
CA ASP A 114 -16.22 -3.90 -19.25
C ASP A 114 -16.21 -4.67 -20.57
N GLU A 115 -15.77 -5.92 -20.54
CA GLU A 115 -15.75 -6.79 -21.73
C GLU A 115 -17.04 -7.62 -21.85
N ARG A 116 -17.45 -8.24 -20.74
CA ARG A 116 -18.58 -9.19 -20.68
C ARG A 116 -19.09 -9.35 -19.26
N SER A 117 -20.34 -9.75 -19.12
CA SER A 117 -20.96 -10.01 -17.81
C SER A 117 -21.48 -11.43 -17.64
N PHE A 118 -21.41 -11.91 -16.40
CA PHE A 118 -21.80 -13.25 -15.96
C PHE A 118 -22.83 -13.17 -14.84
N LYS A 119 -23.55 -14.27 -14.60
CA LYS A 119 -24.51 -14.36 -13.49
C LYS A 119 -23.81 -14.66 -12.18
N THR A 120 -22.70 -15.40 -12.21
CA THR A 120 -21.98 -15.83 -11.01
C THR A 120 -20.49 -15.58 -11.10
N ARG A 121 -19.83 -15.48 -9.94
CA ARG A 121 -18.37 -15.37 -9.86
C ARG A 121 -17.67 -16.60 -10.42
N ALA A 122 -18.27 -17.79 -10.27
CA ALA A 122 -17.74 -19.05 -10.78
C ALA A 122 -17.71 -19.09 -12.32
N GLU A 123 -18.74 -18.54 -12.98
CA GLU A 123 -18.75 -18.39 -14.44
C GLU A 123 -17.65 -17.44 -14.91
N ALA A 124 -17.51 -16.28 -14.28
CA ALA A 124 -16.45 -15.32 -14.61
C ALA A 124 -15.05 -15.94 -14.42
N PHE A 125 -14.84 -16.67 -13.32
CA PHE A 125 -13.58 -17.38 -13.06
C PHE A 125 -13.26 -18.42 -14.14
N ARG A 126 -14.21 -19.30 -14.48
CA ARG A 126 -14.03 -20.31 -15.55
C ARG A 126 -13.76 -19.67 -16.90
N ALA A 127 -14.28 -18.48 -17.13
CA ALA A 127 -14.05 -17.74 -18.35
C ALA A 127 -12.66 -17.08 -18.43
N GLY A 128 -11.84 -17.15 -17.37
CA GLY A 128 -10.48 -16.59 -17.33
C GLY A 128 -10.45 -15.11 -16.94
N CYS A 129 -11.45 -14.64 -16.20
CA CYS A 129 -11.54 -13.27 -15.75
C CYS A 129 -10.50 -12.96 -14.66
N THR A 130 -9.52 -12.12 -14.97
CA THR A 130 -8.44 -11.76 -14.03
C THR A 130 -8.88 -10.73 -12.99
N VAL A 131 -9.74 -9.79 -13.41
CA VAL A 131 -10.34 -8.74 -12.56
C VAL A 131 -11.79 -8.58 -12.95
N TYR A 132 -12.67 -8.44 -11.95
CA TYR A 132 -14.09 -8.22 -12.16
C TYR A 132 -14.69 -7.29 -11.11
N ILE A 133 -15.90 -6.81 -11.41
CA ILE A 133 -16.74 -6.08 -10.46
C ILE A 133 -18.09 -6.78 -10.29
N GLU A 134 -18.72 -6.57 -9.14
CA GLU A 134 -20.11 -6.95 -8.93
C GLU A 134 -21.01 -5.73 -8.96
N ASN A 135 -21.94 -5.73 -9.91
CA ASN A 135 -22.90 -4.66 -10.10
C ASN A 135 -24.25 -5.19 -10.61
N ALA A 136 -25.33 -4.72 -10.00
CA ALA A 136 -26.72 -5.08 -10.35
C ALA A 136 -26.97 -6.60 -10.47
N GLY A 137 -26.41 -7.40 -9.54
CA GLY A 137 -26.55 -8.86 -9.53
C GLY A 137 -25.80 -9.58 -10.64
N ARG A 138 -24.86 -8.90 -11.32
CA ARG A 138 -23.99 -9.46 -12.35
C ARG A 138 -22.53 -9.25 -12.02
N VAL A 139 -21.70 -10.13 -12.57
CA VAL A 139 -20.24 -10.07 -12.48
C VAL A 139 -19.69 -9.57 -13.80
N TRP A 140 -19.08 -8.38 -13.83
CA TRP A 140 -18.54 -7.76 -15.04
C TRP A 140 -17.03 -7.92 -15.11
N CYS A 141 -16.55 -8.59 -16.15
CA CYS A 141 -15.13 -8.79 -16.38
C CYS A 141 -14.48 -7.55 -16.97
N LYS A 142 -13.35 -7.18 -16.38
CA LYS A 142 -12.57 -6.04 -16.81
C LYS A 142 -11.44 -6.50 -17.72
N LYS A 143 -11.36 -5.88 -18.91
CA LYS A 143 -10.27 -6.10 -19.87
C LYS A 143 -9.42 -4.84 -19.95
N PHE A 144 -8.38 -4.81 -19.12
CA PHE A 144 -7.41 -3.72 -19.16
C PHE A 144 -6.34 -3.96 -20.24
N PRO A 145 -5.76 -2.88 -20.80
CA PRO A 145 -4.54 -2.96 -21.58
C PRO A 145 -3.44 -3.70 -20.81
N ARG A 146 -2.75 -4.62 -21.50
CA ARG A 146 -1.66 -5.38 -20.92
C ARG A 146 -0.32 -4.70 -21.15
N ASP A 147 0.46 -4.64 -20.09
CA ASP A 147 1.87 -4.23 -20.11
C ASP A 147 2.60 -4.91 -18.95
N ASP A 148 3.54 -5.80 -19.27
CA ASP A 148 4.30 -6.59 -18.30
C ASP A 148 5.23 -5.75 -17.42
N GLN A 149 5.55 -4.51 -17.83
CA GLN A 149 6.32 -3.54 -17.03
C GLN A 149 5.43 -2.72 -16.10
N CYS A 150 4.11 -2.92 -16.14
CA CYS A 150 3.15 -2.15 -15.37
C CYS A 150 2.50 -2.95 -14.24
N ARG A 151 2.13 -2.22 -13.19
CA ARG A 151 1.33 -2.74 -12.09
C ARG A 151 0.29 -1.72 -11.68
N LEU A 152 -0.99 -2.09 -11.80
CA LEU A 152 -2.10 -1.33 -11.25
C LEU A 152 -2.16 -1.56 -9.74
N ILE A 153 -2.13 -0.47 -8.98
CA ILE A 153 -2.20 -0.45 -7.53
C ILE A 153 -3.52 0.21 -7.15
N LEU A 154 -4.26 -0.45 -6.27
CA LEU A 154 -5.61 -0.11 -5.87
C LEU A 154 -5.63 0.12 -4.36
N ARG A 155 -6.17 1.26 -3.92
CA ARG A 155 -6.36 1.54 -2.48
C ARG A 155 -7.57 0.75 -1.98
N ARG A 156 -7.44 0.07 -0.84
CA ARG A 156 -8.60 -0.53 -0.17
C ARG A 156 -9.56 0.55 0.37
N PRO A 157 -10.87 0.30 0.32
CA PRO A 157 -11.87 1.28 0.73
C PRO A 157 -12.07 1.36 2.24
N ASP A 158 -11.86 0.26 2.97
CA ASP A 158 -12.09 0.18 4.41
C ASP A 158 -10.87 0.57 5.24
N GLU A 159 -9.66 0.45 4.67
CA GLU A 159 -8.36 0.72 5.33
C GLU A 159 -8.20 0.04 6.70
N GLN A 160 -9.07 -0.91 7.04
CA GLN A 160 -9.18 -1.49 8.35
C GLN A 160 -8.05 -2.51 8.52
N GLY A 161 -7.30 -2.38 9.63
CA GLY A 161 -6.12 -3.22 9.88
C GLY A 161 -4.90 -2.83 9.04
N CYS A 162 -4.93 -1.65 8.41
CA CYS A 162 -3.78 -1.13 7.69
C CYS A 162 -2.77 -0.46 8.63
N ASP A 163 -1.63 -1.12 8.85
CA ASP A 163 -0.49 -0.48 9.51
C ASP A 163 0.33 0.29 8.47
N TYR A 164 0.12 1.60 8.45
CA TYR A 164 0.74 2.54 7.52
C TYR A 164 2.13 3.02 7.88
N GLY A 165 2.80 2.32 8.82
CA GLY A 165 4.08 2.70 9.44
C GLY A 165 4.91 3.71 8.64
N ARG A 166 5.35 4.79 9.32
CA ARG A 166 6.14 5.88 8.70
C ARG A 166 7.22 5.30 7.79
N PHE A 167 7.15 5.66 6.51
CA PHE A 167 8.28 5.54 5.61
C PHE A 167 9.25 6.63 6.02
N ASP A 168 10.22 6.30 6.86
CA ASP A 168 11.40 7.17 6.96
C ASP A 168 12.14 7.06 5.61
N PRO A 169 12.34 8.20 4.91
CA PRO A 169 12.86 8.25 3.55
C PRO A 169 14.26 7.65 3.39
#